data_AF-A0A6I1GK24-F1
#
_entry.id   AF-A0A6I1GK24-F1
#
_cell.length_a   1.000
_cell.length_b   1.000
_cell.length_c   1.000
_cell.angle_alpha   90.00
_cell.angle_beta   90.00
_cell.angle_gamma   90.00
#
_symmetry.space_group_name_H-M   'P 1'
#
loop_
_entity.id
_entity.type
_entity.pdbx_description
1 polymer ?
#
loop_
_entity_poly.entity_id
_entity_poly.type
_entity_poly.pdbx_seq_one_letter_code
_entity_poly.pdbx_strand_id
1 'polypeptide(L)'
;MTCDARNTVCEMTVIAPSMRKGSCMMNEQDKQGYRWGAVIAGVAVLVVVVWCVFAKWWMNRPADTSHVQYSYSASSKFDKAQLDAAGRTVTQSFSGFSGCTLNKVSYDEATANRMLEWGYDTEDHNRMFVATVYFTCDGSDPSLSKGAQSMSWYLRLNDDGKTWTEIDYGNG
;
A
#
# COMPACT_ATOMS: atom_id res chain seq x y z
N MET A 1 24.92 -53.93 11.93
CA MET A 1 24.55 -53.15 10.73
C MET A 1 25.48 -51.95 10.67
N THR A 2 26.12 -51.80 9.50
CA THR A 2 27.01 -50.76 8.95
C THR A 2 26.83 -49.33 9.52
N CYS A 3 27.86 -48.50 9.70
CA CYS A 3 28.93 -48.17 8.74
C CYS A 3 30.31 -47.89 9.38
N ASP A 4 31.35 -48.27 8.65
CA ASP A 4 32.74 -47.80 8.73
C ASP A 4 32.93 -46.65 7.72
N ALA A 5 33.71 -45.62 8.05
CA ALA A 5 34.63 -45.01 7.10
C ALA A 5 35.66 -44.11 7.81
N ARG A 6 36.91 -44.59 7.82
CA ARG A 6 38.20 -43.86 7.81
C ARG A 6 39.09 -44.05 9.03
N ASN A 7 39.82 -45.17 8.99
CA ASN A 7 41.17 -45.36 9.50
C ASN A 7 42.01 -44.08 9.62
N THR A 8 42.57 -43.84 10.81
CA THR A 8 44.02 -43.66 10.93
C THR A 8 44.47 -44.39 12.18
N VAL A 9 45.46 -45.26 11.98
CA VAL A 9 46.01 -46.28 12.87
C VAL A 9 46.74 -45.66 14.07
N CYS A 10 46.68 -46.31 15.24
CA CYS A 10 47.87 -46.69 16.03
C CYS A 10 47.50 -47.59 17.23
N GLU A 11 47.83 -48.88 17.05
CA GLU A 11 48.51 -49.81 17.95
C GLU A 11 48.30 -49.82 19.48
N MET A 12 48.25 -51.04 19.98
CA MET A 12 47.93 -51.55 21.31
C MET A 12 49.14 -51.46 22.26
N THR A 13 48.94 -51.12 23.55
CA THR A 13 49.56 -51.77 24.74
C THR A 13 48.90 -51.28 26.04
N VAL A 14 48.76 -52.22 26.97
CA VAL A 14 47.96 -52.27 28.20
C VAL A 14 48.49 -51.38 29.35
N ILE A 15 47.60 -50.88 30.21
CA ILE A 15 47.57 -50.93 31.70
C ILE A 15 46.63 -49.82 32.23
N ALA A 16 45.53 -50.21 32.87
CA ALA A 16 44.57 -49.34 33.57
C ALA A 16 45.04 -49.01 35.00
N PRO A 17 44.36 -48.15 35.80
CA PRO A 17 43.56 -46.96 35.47
C PRO A 17 44.06 -45.71 36.24
N SER A 18 43.97 -44.52 35.66
CA SER A 18 44.06 -43.26 36.44
C SER A 18 42.82 -42.45 36.15
N MET A 19 41.87 -42.45 37.10
CA MET A 19 40.76 -41.51 37.10
C MET A 19 41.30 -40.09 37.28
N ARG A 20 41.50 -39.38 36.16
CA ARG A 20 41.66 -37.93 36.17
C ARG A 20 40.28 -37.32 36.00
N LYS A 21 39.81 -36.68 37.07
CA LYS A 21 38.59 -35.87 37.12
C LYS A 21 38.72 -34.79 36.03
N GLY A 22 38.09 -35.03 34.87
CA GLY A 22 38.01 -34.05 33.80
C GLY A 22 37.17 -32.89 34.28
N SER A 23 37.80 -31.83 34.77
CA SER A 23 37.15 -30.54 34.89
C SER A 23 36.71 -30.14 33.48
N CYS A 24 35.42 -30.21 33.20
CA CYS A 24 34.82 -29.54 32.04
C CYS A 24 35.03 -28.04 32.24
N MET A 25 36.22 -27.54 31.91
CA MET A 25 36.41 -26.13 31.63
C MET A 25 35.65 -25.86 30.34
N MET A 26 34.41 -25.38 30.52
CA MET A 26 33.59 -24.84 29.45
C MET A 26 34.41 -23.74 28.80
N ASN A 27 34.82 -23.96 27.56
CA ASN A 27 35.83 -23.19 26.86
C ASN A 27 35.35 -21.73 26.73
N GLU A 28 36.22 -20.75 26.98
CA GLU A 28 35.91 -19.31 26.86
C GLU A 28 35.31 -18.99 25.46
N GLN A 29 35.71 -19.79 24.47
CA GLN A 29 35.24 -19.82 23.09
C GLN A 29 33.73 -20.12 22.96
N ASP A 30 33.16 -21.01 23.79
CA ASP A 30 31.73 -21.38 23.74
C ASP A 30 30.83 -20.27 24.27
N LYS A 31 31.27 -19.55 25.32
CA LYS A 31 30.55 -18.37 25.84
C LYS A 31 30.55 -17.23 24.83
N GLN A 32 31.64 -17.06 24.11
CA GLN A 32 31.75 -16.05 23.07
C GLN A 32 30.86 -16.42 21.86
N GLY A 33 30.90 -17.67 21.40
CA GLY A 33 30.03 -18.19 20.32
C GLY A 33 28.52 -18.10 20.65
N TYR A 34 28.11 -18.40 21.88
CA TYR A 34 26.71 -18.25 22.32
C TYR A 34 26.26 -16.79 22.38
N ARG A 35 27.13 -15.87 22.83
CA ARG A 35 26.86 -14.42 22.83
C ARG A 35 26.75 -13.87 21.41
N TRP A 36 27.63 -14.29 20.50
CA TRP A 36 27.55 -13.92 19.09
C TRP A 36 26.33 -14.53 18.40
N GLY A 37 25.96 -15.77 18.73
CA GLY A 37 24.72 -16.41 18.26
C GLY A 37 23.46 -15.68 18.74
N ALA A 38 23.42 -15.27 20.01
CA ALA A 38 22.34 -14.46 20.56
C ALA A 38 22.26 -13.06 19.93
N VAL A 39 23.41 -12.43 19.64
CA VAL A 39 23.49 -11.14 18.94
C VAL A 39 22.99 -11.28 17.49
N ILE A 40 23.41 -12.32 16.76
CA ILE A 40 22.96 -12.58 15.39
C ILE A 40 21.45 -12.85 15.37
N ALA A 41 20.93 -13.65 16.29
CA ALA A 41 19.50 -13.90 16.42
C ALA A 41 18.72 -12.62 16.73
N GLY A 42 19.23 -11.77 17.64
CA GLY A 42 18.65 -10.48 17.96
C GLY A 42 18.63 -9.52 16.76
N VAL A 43 19.72 -9.45 16.01
CA VAL A 43 19.81 -8.65 14.78
C VAL A 43 18.83 -9.17 13.72
N ALA A 44 18.73 -10.48 13.52
CA ALA A 44 17.79 -11.07 12.56
C ALA A 44 16.33 -10.71 12.91
N VAL A 45 15.95 -10.79 14.19
CA VAL A 45 14.61 -10.38 14.65
C VAL A 45 14.38 -8.90 14.39
N LEU A 46 15.36 -8.04 14.67
CA LEU A 46 15.25 -6.60 14.39
C LEU A 46 15.09 -6.31 12.89
N VAL A 47 15.82 -7.00 12.01
CA VAL A 47 15.66 -6.84 10.55
C VAL A 47 14.25 -7.25 10.11
N VAL A 48 13.72 -8.37 10.62
CA VAL A 48 12.36 -8.81 10.31
C VAL A 48 11.33 -7.80 10.80
N VAL A 49 11.48 -7.29 12.03
CA VAL A 49 10.56 -6.27 12.58
C VAL A 49 10.60 -5.00 11.74
N VAL A 50 11.80 -4.49 11.41
CA VAL A 50 11.96 -3.30 10.55
C VAL A 50 11.34 -3.54 9.17
N TRP A 51 11.55 -4.71 8.58
CA TRP A 51 10.96 -5.07 7.29
C TRP A 51 9.42 -5.11 7.34
N CYS A 52 8.84 -5.74 8.36
CA CYS A 52 7.40 -5.79 8.54
C CYS A 52 6.79 -4.39 8.75
N VAL A 53 7.44 -3.54 9.54
CA VAL A 53 7.02 -2.14 9.74
C VAL A 53 7.11 -1.36 8.43
N PHE A 54 8.20 -1.52 7.67
CA PHE A 54 8.38 -0.87 6.38
C PHE A 54 7.33 -1.33 5.36
N ALA A 55 7.08 -2.63 5.25
CA ALA A 55 6.06 -3.17 4.34
C ALA A 55 4.65 -2.67 4.70
N LYS A 56 4.32 -2.65 6.01
CA LYS A 56 3.04 -2.13 6.49
C LYS A 56 2.90 -0.64 6.22
N TRP A 57 3.96 0.13 6.43
CA TRP A 57 3.97 1.56 6.12
C TRP A 57 3.88 1.82 4.61
N TRP A 58 4.57 1.02 3.79
CA TRP A 58 4.55 1.14 2.33
C TRP A 58 3.15 0.87 1.76
N MET A 59 2.43 -0.13 2.28
CA MET A 59 1.06 -0.44 1.86
C MET A 59 0.03 0.60 2.32
N ASN A 60 0.28 1.34 3.41
CA ASN A 60 -0.66 2.31 3.97
C ASN A 60 -0.33 3.76 3.61
N ARG A 61 0.41 3.99 2.52
CA ARG A 61 0.70 5.37 2.10
C ARG A 61 -0.56 6.04 1.57
N PRO A 62 -0.94 7.22 2.09
CA PRO A 62 -2.10 7.95 1.57
C PRO A 62 -1.87 8.33 0.11
N ALA A 63 -2.95 8.48 -0.65
CA ALA A 63 -2.85 8.95 -2.02
C ALA A 63 -2.22 10.34 -2.09
N ASP A 64 -1.32 10.53 -3.05
CA ASP A 64 -0.73 11.83 -3.32
C ASP A 64 -1.70 12.68 -4.14
N THR A 65 -2.25 13.71 -3.49
CA THR A 65 -3.15 14.70 -4.09
C THR A 65 -2.54 16.10 -4.14
N SER A 66 -1.23 16.21 -4.01
CA SER A 66 -0.55 17.53 -3.97
C SER A 66 -0.40 18.19 -5.34
N HIS A 67 -0.40 17.40 -6.42
CA HIS A 67 -0.16 17.86 -7.80
C HIS A 67 -1.38 17.76 -8.73
N VAL A 68 -2.59 17.83 -8.15
CA VAL A 68 -3.83 17.64 -8.91
C VAL A 68 -4.05 18.79 -9.88
N GLN A 69 -4.22 18.44 -11.15
CA GLN A 69 -4.66 19.39 -12.17
C GLN A 69 -6.19 19.36 -12.29
N TYR A 70 -6.83 20.51 -12.10
CA TYR A 70 -8.26 20.66 -12.32
C TYR A 70 -8.49 21.25 -13.70
N SER A 71 -9.25 20.53 -14.53
CA SER A 71 -9.62 20.94 -15.88
C SER A 71 -11.14 20.95 -15.97
N TYR A 72 -11.73 22.13 -15.84
CA TYR A 72 -13.17 22.31 -15.95
C TYR A 72 -13.50 23.00 -17.26
N SER A 73 -14.32 22.36 -18.11
CA SER A 73 -14.96 23.04 -19.23
C SER A 73 -15.92 24.11 -18.72
N ALA A 74 -16.27 25.09 -19.57
CA ALA A 74 -17.33 26.04 -19.26
C ALA A 74 -18.62 25.26 -18.97
N SER A 75 -19.14 25.41 -17.75
CA SER A 75 -20.39 24.77 -17.34
C SER A 75 -21.52 25.79 -17.38
N SER A 76 -22.67 25.38 -17.90
CA SER A 76 -23.92 26.13 -17.82
C SER A 76 -24.72 25.80 -16.55
N LYS A 77 -24.38 24.69 -15.89
CA LYS A 77 -25.09 24.15 -14.72
C LYS A 77 -24.51 24.59 -13.39
N PHE A 78 -23.18 24.73 -13.30
CA PHE A 78 -22.49 24.96 -12.03
C PHE A 78 -21.60 26.19 -12.08
N ASP A 79 -21.63 26.98 -11.00
CA ASP A 79 -20.69 28.08 -10.79
C ASP A 79 -19.29 27.56 -10.50
N LYS A 80 -18.28 28.39 -10.75
CA LYS A 80 -16.88 28.05 -10.48
C LYS A 80 -16.63 27.60 -9.04
N ALA A 81 -17.29 28.23 -8.06
CA ALA A 81 -17.20 27.86 -6.65
C ALA A 81 -17.77 26.45 -6.38
N GLN A 82 -18.82 26.06 -7.10
CA GLN A 82 -19.42 24.73 -7.00
C GLN A 82 -18.52 23.68 -7.63
N LEU A 83 -17.92 23.97 -8.80
CA LEU A 83 -16.94 23.10 -9.45
C LEU A 83 -15.68 22.91 -8.58
N ASP A 84 -15.17 23.98 -7.97
CA ASP A 84 -14.04 23.89 -7.03
C ASP A 84 -14.39 23.11 -5.75
N ALA A 85 -15.62 23.20 -5.27
CA ALA A 85 -16.11 22.39 -4.15
C ALA A 85 -16.26 20.90 -4.55
N ALA A 86 -16.75 20.61 -5.75
CA ALA A 86 -16.86 19.25 -6.28
C ALA A 86 -15.47 18.61 -6.42
N GLY A 87 -14.52 19.30 -7.05
CA GLY A 87 -13.15 18.80 -7.21
C GLY A 87 -12.44 18.53 -5.89
N ARG A 88 -12.67 19.37 -4.87
CA ARG A 88 -12.18 19.10 -3.51
C ARG A 88 -12.80 17.86 -2.88
N THR A 89 -14.10 17.64 -3.09
CA THR A 89 -14.81 16.45 -2.59
C THR A 89 -14.24 15.19 -3.23
N VAL A 90 -14.08 15.17 -4.56
CA VAL A 90 -13.43 14.07 -5.30
C VAL A 90 -12.03 13.80 -4.75
N THR A 91 -11.24 14.85 -4.56
CA THR A 91 -9.86 14.73 -4.06
C THR A 91 -9.82 14.17 -2.63
N GLN A 92 -10.75 14.58 -1.78
CA GLN A 92 -10.86 14.08 -0.42
C GLN A 92 -11.28 12.61 -0.40
N SER A 93 -12.27 12.21 -1.19
CA SER A 93 -12.63 10.79 -1.35
C SER A 93 -11.46 9.97 -1.89
N PHE A 94 -10.73 10.52 -2.87
CA PHE A 94 -9.57 9.87 -3.48
C PHE A 94 -8.40 9.68 -2.50
N SER A 95 -8.28 10.52 -1.46
CA SER A 95 -7.21 10.38 -0.45
C SER A 95 -7.25 9.04 0.31
N GLY A 96 -8.38 8.32 0.25
CA GLY A 96 -8.54 6.99 0.83
C GLY A 96 -7.82 5.86 0.06
N PHE A 97 -7.43 6.08 -1.20
CA PHE A 97 -6.68 5.08 -1.97
C PHE A 97 -5.20 5.08 -1.59
N SER A 98 -4.61 3.90 -1.51
CA SER A 98 -3.24 3.74 -1.02
C SER A 98 -2.24 3.63 -2.15
N GLY A 99 -1.12 4.37 -2.10
CA GLY A 99 -0.08 4.28 -3.14
C GLY A 99 -0.53 4.77 -4.54
N CYS A 100 -1.60 5.57 -4.61
CA CYS A 100 -2.07 6.20 -5.85
C CYS A 100 -1.77 7.70 -5.87
N THR A 101 -1.47 8.25 -7.04
CA THR A 101 -1.24 9.68 -7.27
C THR A 101 -2.36 10.21 -8.14
N LEU A 102 -3.07 11.23 -7.66
CA LEU A 102 -4.12 11.89 -8.41
C LEU A 102 -3.50 12.90 -9.38
N ASN A 103 -3.60 12.62 -10.69
CA ASN A 103 -2.96 13.44 -11.72
C ASN A 103 -3.87 14.57 -12.19
N LYS A 104 -5.14 14.26 -12.50
CA LYS A 104 -6.04 15.22 -13.12
C LYS A 104 -7.50 14.91 -12.81
N VAL A 105 -8.29 15.94 -12.51
CA VAL A 105 -9.76 15.87 -12.47
C VAL A 105 -10.29 16.68 -13.66
N SER A 106 -11.00 16.01 -14.57
CA SER A 106 -11.53 16.60 -15.79
C SER A 106 -13.05 16.58 -15.78
N TYR A 107 -13.68 17.75 -15.88
CA TYR A 107 -15.12 17.89 -16.03
C TYR A 107 -15.43 18.47 -17.41
N ASP A 108 -16.26 17.76 -18.16
CA ASP A 108 -16.82 18.23 -19.42
C ASP A 108 -18.34 18.01 -19.41
N GLU A 109 -19.11 19.09 -19.53
CA GLU A 109 -20.56 19.03 -19.36
C GLU A 109 -21.25 18.18 -20.44
N ALA A 110 -20.77 18.22 -21.68
CA ALA A 110 -21.33 17.43 -22.77
C ALA A 110 -21.09 15.93 -22.55
N THR A 111 -19.88 15.58 -22.14
CA THR A 111 -19.52 14.20 -21.78
C THR A 111 -20.28 13.73 -20.54
N ALA A 112 -20.39 14.57 -19.51
CA ALA A 112 -21.15 14.28 -18.30
C ALA A 112 -22.62 14.03 -18.60
N ASN A 113 -23.27 14.87 -19.41
CA ASN A 113 -24.66 14.68 -19.82
C ASN A 113 -24.84 13.35 -20.56
N ARG A 114 -23.92 13.01 -21.48
CA ARG A 114 -23.98 11.74 -22.21
C ARG A 114 -23.85 10.52 -21.29
N MET A 115 -23.06 10.61 -20.22
CA MET A 115 -22.95 9.55 -19.21
C MET A 115 -24.23 9.41 -18.38
N LEU A 116 -24.93 10.51 -18.12
CA LEU A 116 -26.15 10.51 -17.31
C LEU A 116 -27.39 10.08 -18.10
N GLU A 117 -27.41 10.27 -19.43
CA GLU A 117 -28.54 9.92 -20.33
C GLU A 117 -29.07 8.49 -20.14
N TRP A 118 -28.23 7.55 -19.72
CA TRP A 118 -28.55 6.12 -19.72
C TRP A 118 -28.92 5.57 -18.34
N GLY A 119 -28.80 6.35 -17.26
CA GLY A 119 -28.86 5.81 -15.89
C GLY A 119 -29.49 6.70 -14.82
N TYR A 120 -29.84 7.96 -15.11
CA TYR A 120 -30.41 8.88 -14.13
C TYR A 120 -31.57 9.69 -14.71
N ASP A 121 -32.58 9.98 -13.89
CA ASP A 121 -33.72 10.83 -14.26
C ASP A 121 -33.28 12.28 -14.53
N THR A 122 -33.99 12.95 -15.43
CA THR A 122 -33.64 14.30 -15.92
C THR A 122 -33.69 15.40 -14.87
N GLU A 123 -34.43 15.23 -13.77
CA GLU A 123 -34.39 16.18 -12.65
C GLU A 123 -33.06 16.11 -11.89
N ASP A 124 -32.50 14.91 -11.72
CA ASP A 124 -31.20 14.72 -11.08
C ASP A 124 -30.04 15.14 -11.99
N HIS A 125 -30.18 15.05 -13.32
CA HIS A 125 -29.15 15.47 -14.29
C HIS A 125 -28.63 16.89 -14.10
N ASN A 126 -29.47 17.82 -13.62
CA ASN A 126 -29.07 19.21 -13.41
C ASN A 126 -28.28 19.41 -12.11
N ARG A 127 -28.32 18.45 -11.20
CA ARG A 127 -27.61 18.46 -9.92
C ARG A 127 -26.46 17.46 -9.87
N MET A 128 -26.32 16.63 -10.90
CA MET A 128 -25.26 15.64 -11.02
C MET A 128 -24.02 16.23 -11.67
N PHE A 129 -22.89 16.07 -10.99
CA PHE A 129 -21.56 16.35 -11.49
C PHE A 129 -20.87 15.02 -11.78
N VAL A 130 -20.44 14.85 -13.02
CA VAL A 130 -19.69 13.66 -13.46
C VAL A 130 -18.34 14.11 -14.00
N ALA A 131 -17.28 13.71 -13.32
CA ALA A 131 -15.91 14.02 -13.73
C ALA A 131 -15.11 12.76 -14.00
N THR A 132 -14.23 12.84 -14.99
CA THR A 132 -13.22 11.80 -15.23
C THR A 132 -11.97 12.14 -14.44
N VAL A 133 -11.59 11.22 -13.57
CA VAL A 133 -10.46 11.33 -12.65
C VAL A 133 -9.33 10.46 -13.15
N TYR A 134 -8.21 11.06 -13.50
CA TYR A 134 -6.99 10.38 -13.95
C TYR A 134 -6.01 10.27 -12.81
N PHE A 135 -5.53 9.05 -12.57
CA PHE A 135 -4.60 8.76 -11.48
C PHE A 135 -3.63 7.65 -11.88
N THR A 136 -2.52 7.56 -11.15
CA THR A 136 -1.48 6.54 -11.36
C THR A 136 -1.23 5.82 -10.05
N CYS A 137 -1.34 4.48 -10.04
CA CYS A 137 -1.07 3.68 -8.84
C CYS A 137 0.24 2.88 -8.99
N ASP A 138 0.97 2.73 -7.89
CA ASP A 138 2.22 1.95 -7.85
C ASP A 138 1.99 0.43 -7.73
N GLY A 139 0.75 0.02 -7.47
CA GLY A 139 0.32 -1.38 -7.26
C GLY A 139 0.20 -1.78 -5.79
N SER A 140 0.33 -0.83 -4.85
CA SER A 140 0.13 -1.08 -3.42
C SER A 140 -1.35 -1.21 -3.04
N ASP A 141 -2.26 -0.58 -3.81
CA ASP A 141 -3.69 -0.72 -3.61
C ASP A 141 -4.22 -2.05 -4.19
N PRO A 142 -4.87 -2.92 -3.41
CA PRO A 142 -5.41 -4.18 -3.91
C PRO A 142 -6.64 -4.02 -4.81
N SER A 143 -7.31 -2.85 -4.78
CA SER A 143 -8.52 -2.58 -5.55
C SER A 143 -8.24 -1.99 -6.94
N LEU A 144 -7.01 -1.52 -7.19
CA LEU A 144 -6.64 -0.80 -8.40
C LEU A 144 -5.45 -1.47 -9.10
N SER A 145 -5.44 -1.38 -10.44
CA SER A 145 -4.31 -1.91 -11.21
C SER A 145 -3.05 -1.06 -11.00
N LYS A 146 -1.89 -1.61 -11.33
CA LYS A 146 -0.65 -0.80 -11.40
C LYS A 146 -0.64 0.03 -12.68
N GLY A 147 -0.20 1.28 -12.59
CA GLY A 147 -0.03 2.19 -13.72
C GLY A 147 -1.11 3.27 -13.82
N ALA A 148 -1.13 3.95 -14.96
CA ALA A 148 -2.06 5.04 -15.25
C ALA A 148 -3.46 4.50 -15.54
N GLN A 149 -4.46 5.08 -14.89
CA GLN A 149 -5.87 4.69 -14.97
C GLN A 149 -6.75 5.94 -14.91
N SER A 150 -8.02 5.74 -15.23
CA SER A 150 -9.05 6.76 -15.06
C SER A 150 -10.34 6.13 -14.55
N MET A 151 -11.08 6.85 -13.72
CA MET A 151 -12.43 6.49 -13.26
C MET A 151 -13.38 7.67 -13.38
N SER A 152 -14.67 7.40 -13.51
CA SER A 152 -15.72 8.40 -13.43
C SER A 152 -16.17 8.56 -11.98
N TRP A 153 -16.31 9.81 -11.52
CA TRP A 153 -16.83 10.15 -10.20
C TRP A 153 -18.19 10.81 -10.34
N TYR A 154 -19.17 10.32 -9.60
CA TYR A 154 -20.55 10.81 -9.61
C TYR A 154 -20.86 11.50 -8.29
N LEU A 155 -21.09 12.81 -8.37
CA LEU A 155 -21.46 13.64 -7.23
C LEU A 155 -22.82 14.26 -7.47
N ARG A 156 -23.64 14.36 -6.43
CA ARG A 156 -24.91 15.10 -6.45
C ARG A 156 -24.81 16.35 -5.59
N LEU A 157 -25.18 17.49 -6.15
CA LEU A 157 -25.32 18.74 -5.42
C LEU A 157 -26.52 18.66 -4.50
N ASN A 158 -26.31 18.94 -3.22
CA ASN A 158 -27.37 18.95 -2.22
C ASN A 158 -28.24 20.21 -2.37
N ASP A 159 -29.43 20.20 -1.75
CA ASP A 159 -30.40 21.30 -1.82
C ASP A 159 -29.88 22.65 -1.31
N ASP A 160 -28.77 22.64 -0.56
CA ASP A 160 -28.10 23.86 -0.09
C ASP A 160 -27.31 24.59 -1.18
N GLY A 161 -27.14 23.97 -2.35
CA GLY A 161 -26.39 24.49 -3.50
C GLY A 161 -24.88 24.60 -3.26
N LYS A 162 -24.35 24.01 -2.18
CA LYS A 162 -22.97 24.20 -1.69
C LYS A 162 -22.25 22.90 -1.38
N THR A 163 -22.96 21.90 -0.89
CA THR A 163 -22.37 20.63 -0.49
C THR A 163 -22.66 19.54 -1.52
N TRP A 164 -21.72 18.61 -1.61
CA TRP A 164 -21.78 17.52 -2.57
C TRP A 164 -21.86 16.19 -1.83
N THR A 165 -22.72 15.31 -2.32
CA THR A 165 -22.82 13.93 -1.86
C THR A 165 -22.25 13.02 -2.93
N GLU A 166 -21.29 12.17 -2.56
CA GLU A 166 -20.81 11.10 -3.42
C GLU A 166 -21.91 10.06 -3.62
N ILE A 167 -22.23 9.81 -4.89
CA ILE A 167 -23.21 8.81 -5.29
C ILE A 167 -22.49 7.51 -5.62
N ASP A 168 -21.46 7.60 -6.45
CA ASP A 168 -20.69 6.45 -6.91
C ASP A 168 -19.34 6.88 -7.50
N TYR A 169 -18.43 5.94 -7.64
CA TYR A 169 -17.20 6.08 -8.41
C TYR A 169 -16.84 4.74 -9.08
N GLY A 170 -16.42 4.79 -10.34
CA GLY A 170 -16.05 3.57 -11.05
C GLY A 170 -15.79 3.76 -12.53
N ASN A 171 -15.46 2.66 -13.19
CA ASN A 171 -15.42 2.60 -14.64
C ASN A 171 -16.82 2.26 -15.12
N GLY A 172 -17.46 3.22 -15.80
CA GLY A 172 -18.76 3.02 -16.45
C GLY A 172 -18.76 1.87 -17.44
#